data_AF-V5IDN8-F1
#
_entry.id   AF-V5IDN8-F1
#
_cell.length_a   1.000
_cell.length_b   1.000
_cell.length_c   1.000
_cell.angle_alpha   90.00
_cell.angle_beta   90.00
_cell.angle_gamma   90.00
#
_symmetry.space_group_name_H-M   'P 1'
#
loop_
_entity.id
_entity.type
_entity.pdbx_description
1 polymer ?
#
loop_
_entity_poly.entity_id
_entity_poly.type
_entity_poly.pdbx_seq_one_letter_code
_entity_poly.pdbx_strand_id
1 'polypeptide(L)'
;MDRTDTVTLDGLEPKTKYWFRFAAHSAVGTGPFSETLWRETPPEMAPDPPTVLSNEVSMYPNKYEIRWAMPRDNGRPVRHFRVTYFKVDKRGDNLFVRVGPENVVQVTKWHNVPRVELQKLQPESYYRAEIEAYNDIGYSERVALVFRTARGEVPEEEGQQARLGGTLVLPLTTIVAIVVAAVLLVLLLLDVVCYLRFRWGFLFCLRHSFCGSGGSKGKGSPTEDDGKSSKELLSGPDEKTRDASEDTPMIDTKGLKDGKQHDLRFEPPPASDKNHSSLKGSKSSIAKDSMV
;
A
#
# COMPACT_ATOMS: atom_id res chain seq x y z
N MET A 1 -27.28 -44.21 5.19
CA MET A 1 -26.65 -42.89 4.94
C MET A 1 -26.14 -42.93 3.53
N ASP A 2 -26.77 -42.16 2.65
CA ASP A 2 -26.29 -42.01 1.28
C ASP A 2 -25.06 -41.09 1.29
N ARG A 3 -24.00 -41.46 0.55
CA ARG A 3 -22.70 -40.80 0.65
C ARG A 3 -22.36 -40.19 -0.70
N THR A 4 -22.73 -38.92 -0.87
CA THR A 4 -22.46 -38.16 -2.09
C THR A 4 -21.00 -37.73 -2.12
N ASP A 5 -20.21 -38.32 -3.01
CA ASP A 5 -18.86 -37.83 -3.31
C ASP A 5 -18.95 -36.59 -4.20
N THR A 6 -18.34 -35.49 -3.77
CA THR A 6 -18.37 -34.20 -4.48
C THR A 6 -17.02 -33.87 -5.12
N VAL A 7 -17.06 -33.30 -6.33
CA VAL A 7 -15.88 -32.81 -7.05
C VAL A 7 -16.08 -31.34 -7.34
N THR A 8 -15.19 -30.49 -6.83
CA THR A 8 -15.13 -29.06 -7.16
C THR A 8 -14.20 -28.86 -8.34
N LEU A 9 -14.59 -27.98 -9.27
CA LEU A 9 -13.80 -27.60 -10.44
C LEU A 9 -13.58 -26.08 -10.40
N ASP A 10 -12.33 -25.69 -10.18
CA ASP A 10 -11.91 -24.29 -10.08
C ASP A 10 -11.33 -23.79 -11.42
N GLY A 11 -11.13 -22.47 -11.54
CA GLY A 11 -10.50 -21.86 -12.73
C GLY A 11 -11.36 -21.86 -14.00
N LEU A 12 -12.65 -22.15 -13.88
CA LEU A 12 -13.62 -22.02 -14.97
C LEU A 12 -13.84 -20.54 -15.32
N GLU A 13 -14.05 -20.25 -16.60
CA GLU A 13 -14.40 -18.91 -17.07
C GLU A 13 -15.80 -18.51 -16.56
N PRO A 14 -16.03 -17.26 -16.14
CA PRO A 14 -17.35 -16.75 -15.75
C PRO A 14 -18.31 -16.63 -16.94
N LYS A 15 -19.61 -16.86 -16.70
CA LYS A 15 -20.66 -16.82 -17.72
C LYS A 15 -20.40 -17.73 -18.94
N THR A 16 -19.76 -18.87 -18.71
CA THR A 16 -19.39 -19.86 -19.74
C THR A 16 -20.11 -21.18 -19.49
N LYS A 17 -20.59 -21.81 -20.57
CA LYS A 17 -21.24 -23.12 -20.53
C LYS A 17 -20.20 -24.24 -20.65
N TYR A 18 -20.26 -25.17 -19.71
CA TYR A 18 -19.42 -26.35 -19.66
C TYR A 18 -20.27 -27.62 -19.71
N TRP A 19 -19.71 -28.67 -20.29
CA TRP A 19 -20.32 -30.00 -20.38
C TRP A 19 -19.43 -31.01 -19.66
N PHE A 20 -20.03 -31.78 -18.77
CA PHE A 20 -19.38 -32.76 -17.91
C PHE A 20 -19.91 -34.15 -18.21
N ARG A 21 -19.03 -35.15 -18.14
CA ARG A 21 -19.36 -36.56 -18.20
C ARG A 21 -18.43 -37.31 -17.25
N PHE A 22 -18.96 -38.30 -16.55
CA PHE A 22 -18.25 -39.02 -15.51
C PHE A 22 -18.09 -40.48 -15.93
N ALA A 23 -16.93 -41.08 -15.71
CA ALA A 23 -16.74 -42.52 -15.93
C ALA A 23 -15.98 -43.09 -14.73
N ALA A 24 -16.46 -44.22 -14.19
CA ALA A 24 -15.76 -44.91 -13.12
C ALA A 24 -14.49 -45.58 -13.67
N HIS A 25 -13.36 -45.43 -12.97
CA HIS A 25 -12.10 -46.10 -13.33
C HIS A 25 -11.75 -47.17 -12.29
N SER A 26 -11.32 -48.34 -12.76
CA SER A 26 -11.00 -49.51 -11.95
C SER A 26 -9.72 -50.18 -12.47
N ALA A 27 -9.19 -51.17 -11.73
CA ALA A 27 -8.03 -51.94 -12.16
C ALA A 27 -8.22 -52.70 -13.49
N VAL A 28 -9.46 -52.94 -13.92
CA VAL A 28 -9.79 -53.55 -15.23
C VAL A 28 -9.85 -52.51 -16.35
N GLY A 29 -10.04 -51.23 -16.01
CA GLY A 29 -10.16 -50.12 -16.95
C GLY A 29 -11.24 -49.11 -16.58
N THR A 30 -11.49 -48.20 -17.51
CA THR A 30 -12.53 -47.16 -17.42
C THR A 30 -13.86 -47.69 -17.96
N GLY A 31 -14.93 -47.53 -17.18
CA GLY A 31 -16.30 -47.88 -17.58
C GLY A 31 -16.91 -46.89 -18.60
N PRO A 32 -18.19 -47.06 -18.95
CA PRO A 32 -18.89 -46.12 -19.81
C PRO A 32 -18.99 -44.73 -19.17
N PHE A 33 -19.05 -43.69 -20.01
CA PHE A 33 -19.37 -42.34 -19.56
C PHE A 33 -20.86 -42.22 -19.21
N SER A 34 -21.15 -41.39 -18.21
CA SER A 34 -22.49 -40.91 -17.86
C SER A 34 -23.12 -40.11 -19.01
N GLU A 35 -24.41 -39.82 -18.85
CA GLU A 35 -25.05 -38.74 -19.62
C GLU A 35 -24.31 -37.41 -19.45
N THR A 36 -24.41 -36.55 -20.47
CA THR A 36 -23.75 -35.25 -20.50
C THR A 36 -24.51 -34.24 -19.63
N LEU A 37 -23.90 -33.84 -18.52
CA LEU A 37 -24.40 -32.80 -17.64
C LEU A 37 -23.86 -31.44 -18.08
N TRP A 38 -24.73 -30.50 -18.46
CA TRP A 38 -24.29 -29.12 -18.73
C TRP A 38 -24.53 -28.20 -17.53
N ARG A 39 -23.64 -27.22 -17.33
CA ARG A 39 -23.79 -26.12 -16.36
C ARG A 39 -23.26 -24.83 -16.98
N GLU A 40 -23.79 -23.70 -16.53
CA GLU A 40 -23.29 -22.36 -16.86
C GLU A 40 -22.72 -21.75 -15.58
N THR A 41 -21.50 -21.21 -15.64
CA THR A 41 -20.91 -20.50 -14.50
C THR A 41 -21.61 -19.16 -14.29
N PRO A 42 -21.73 -18.65 -13.05
CA PRO A 42 -22.21 -17.30 -12.81
C PRO A 42 -21.34 -16.24 -13.50
N PRO A 43 -21.88 -15.04 -13.79
CA PRO A 43 -21.05 -13.89 -14.16
C PRO A 43 -20.23 -13.40 -12.96
N GLU A 44 -19.16 -12.65 -13.23
CA GLU A 44 -18.47 -11.87 -12.20
C GLU A 44 -19.40 -10.76 -11.67
N MET A 45 -19.38 -10.51 -10.36
CA MET A 45 -20.21 -9.49 -9.71
C MET A 45 -19.38 -8.63 -8.75
N ALA A 46 -19.98 -7.54 -8.27
CA ALA A 46 -19.44 -6.80 -7.12
C ALA A 46 -19.38 -7.72 -5.88
N PRO A 47 -18.54 -7.40 -4.87
CA PRO A 47 -18.42 -8.23 -3.68
C PRO A 47 -19.72 -8.23 -2.87
N ASP A 48 -19.88 -9.25 -2.02
CA ASP A 48 -20.95 -9.24 -1.04
C ASP A 48 -20.76 -8.12 0.01
N PRO A 49 -21.83 -7.68 0.70
CA PRO A 49 -21.72 -6.70 1.77
C PRO A 49 -20.83 -7.24 2.91
N PRO A 50 -19.90 -6.42 3.46
CA PRO A 50 -19.09 -6.84 4.60
C PRO A 50 -19.93 -7.17 5.85
N THR A 51 -19.53 -8.20 6.61
CA THR A 51 -20.16 -8.50 7.91
C THR A 51 -19.38 -7.83 9.03
N VAL A 52 -19.98 -6.85 9.71
CA VAL A 52 -19.37 -6.15 10.85
C VAL A 52 -19.18 -7.11 12.03
N LEU A 53 -18.01 -7.02 12.69
CA LEU A 53 -17.61 -7.83 13.84
C LEU A 53 -17.38 -7.00 15.13
N SER A 54 -17.38 -5.66 15.03
CA SER A 54 -17.24 -4.76 16.18
C SER A 54 -18.56 -4.55 16.93
N ASN A 55 -18.46 -4.25 18.22
CA ASN A 55 -19.57 -3.94 19.12
C ASN A 55 -19.96 -2.45 19.07
N GLU A 56 -21.23 -2.10 19.31
CA GLU A 56 -21.78 -0.73 19.17
C GLU A 56 -21.27 0.31 20.20
N VAL A 57 -20.23 0.01 20.98
CA VAL A 57 -19.69 0.90 22.02
C VAL A 57 -18.16 0.91 21.97
N SER A 58 -17.57 2.09 21.78
CA SER A 58 -16.11 2.23 21.88
C SER A 58 -15.65 2.13 23.32
N MET A 59 -14.48 1.53 23.53
CA MET A 59 -13.75 1.56 24.80
C MET A 59 -13.02 2.90 25.02
N TYR A 60 -12.95 3.78 24.01
CA TYR A 60 -12.20 5.03 24.04
C TYR A 60 -13.10 6.25 23.74
N PRO A 61 -12.77 7.44 24.28
CA PRO A 61 -13.56 8.65 24.07
C PRO A 61 -13.32 9.30 22.70
N ASN A 62 -12.12 9.15 22.12
CA ASN A 62 -11.69 9.86 20.91
C ASN A 62 -11.42 8.97 19.68
N LYS A 63 -11.57 7.65 19.81
CA LYS A 63 -11.26 6.69 18.76
C LYS A 63 -12.14 5.44 18.81
N TYR A 64 -12.16 4.64 17.75
CA TYR A 64 -12.93 3.40 17.66
C TYR A 64 -12.38 2.47 16.57
N GLU A 65 -12.17 1.18 16.87
CA GLU A 65 -11.73 0.17 15.88
C GLU A 65 -12.95 -0.58 15.30
N ILE A 66 -13.17 -0.42 13.99
CA ILE A 66 -14.14 -1.20 13.23
C ILE A 66 -13.43 -2.39 12.60
N ARG A 67 -13.98 -3.59 12.80
CA ARG A 67 -13.51 -4.86 12.22
C ARG A 67 -14.66 -5.50 11.45
N TRP A 68 -14.35 -6.14 10.32
CA TRP A 68 -15.34 -6.87 9.51
C TRP A 68 -14.77 -8.16 8.94
N ALA A 69 -15.64 -9.13 8.66
CA ALA A 69 -15.27 -10.32 7.91
C ALA A 69 -15.03 -9.99 6.44
N MET A 70 -14.11 -10.71 5.81
CA MET A 70 -13.89 -10.62 4.36
C MET A 70 -15.15 -11.12 3.63
N PRO A 71 -15.80 -10.32 2.77
CA PRO A 71 -16.93 -10.78 1.98
C PRO A 71 -16.48 -11.73 0.87
N ARG A 72 -17.43 -12.45 0.26
CA ARG A 72 -17.18 -13.15 -1.01
C ARG A 72 -16.89 -12.12 -2.10
N ASP A 73 -15.91 -12.44 -2.94
CA ASP A 73 -15.39 -11.55 -3.98
C ASP A 73 -16.14 -11.68 -5.32
N ASN A 74 -17.00 -12.69 -5.42
CA ASN A 74 -17.86 -13.00 -6.58
C ASN A 74 -17.10 -13.03 -7.92
N GLY A 75 -15.89 -13.61 -7.91
CA GLY A 75 -15.07 -13.86 -9.10
C GLY A 75 -14.03 -12.77 -9.41
N ARG A 76 -14.04 -11.63 -8.70
CA ARG A 76 -13.00 -10.60 -8.82
C ARG A 76 -12.48 -10.17 -7.44
N PRO A 77 -11.16 -10.21 -7.19
CA PRO A 77 -10.60 -9.95 -5.88
C PRO A 77 -10.91 -8.53 -5.40
N VAL A 78 -11.31 -8.41 -4.14
CA VAL A 78 -11.56 -7.12 -3.48
C VAL A 78 -10.26 -6.31 -3.45
N ARG A 79 -10.31 -5.08 -3.97
CA ARG A 79 -9.18 -4.14 -4.06
C ARG A 79 -9.06 -3.25 -2.84
N HIS A 80 -10.20 -2.78 -2.32
CA HIS A 80 -10.26 -1.93 -1.13
C HIS A 80 -11.63 -1.97 -0.47
N PHE A 81 -11.70 -1.45 0.75
CA PHE A 81 -12.94 -1.10 1.42
C PHE A 81 -13.05 0.42 1.53
N ARG A 82 -14.26 0.96 1.36
CA ARG A 82 -14.60 2.35 1.68
C ARG A 82 -15.37 2.37 2.99
N VAL A 83 -14.83 3.07 3.98
CA VAL A 83 -15.49 3.32 5.27
C VAL A 83 -15.86 4.79 5.34
N THR A 84 -17.16 5.07 5.25
CA THR A 84 -17.72 6.42 5.36
C THR A 84 -18.31 6.60 6.75
N TYR A 85 -17.97 7.67 7.47
CA TYR A 85 -18.48 7.90 8.83
C TYR A 85 -18.78 9.37 9.14
N PHE A 86 -19.81 9.58 9.97
CA PHE A 86 -20.27 10.91 10.38
C PHE A 86 -20.91 10.87 11.77
N LYS A 87 -20.86 12.00 12.49
CA LYS A 87 -21.56 12.16 13.78
C LYS A 87 -23.07 12.18 13.54
N VAL A 88 -23.80 11.48 14.40
CA VAL A 88 -25.27 11.45 14.43
C VAL A 88 -25.78 11.82 15.82
N ASP A 89 -26.94 12.48 15.87
CA ASP A 89 -27.69 12.69 17.11
C ASP A 89 -28.83 11.67 17.20
N LYS A 90 -28.99 11.05 18.38
CA LYS A 90 -30.12 10.16 18.68
C LYS A 90 -31.34 11.00 19.07
N ARG A 91 -32.43 10.92 18.30
CA ARG A 91 -33.67 11.69 18.51
C ARG A 91 -34.84 10.77 18.83
N GLY A 92 -34.99 10.42 20.10
CA GLY A 92 -35.95 9.39 20.52
C GLY A 92 -35.44 7.98 20.25
N ASP A 93 -36.34 7.02 20.10
CA ASP A 93 -35.97 5.61 19.96
C ASP A 93 -35.54 5.28 18.52
N ASN A 94 -34.29 4.82 18.40
CA ASN A 94 -33.59 4.37 17.20
C ASN A 94 -33.53 5.32 15.98
N LEU A 95 -34.04 6.55 16.07
CA LEU A 95 -33.83 7.57 15.05
C LEU A 95 -32.48 8.27 15.24
N PHE A 96 -31.58 8.08 14.27
CA PHE A 96 -30.26 8.73 14.23
C PHE A 96 -30.20 9.72 13.07
N VAL A 97 -30.02 11.01 13.38
CA VAL A 97 -29.97 12.09 12.38
C VAL A 97 -28.52 12.56 12.22
N ARG A 98 -28.02 12.62 10.99
CA ARG A 98 -26.67 13.13 10.69
C ARG A 98 -26.55 14.61 11.09
N VAL A 99 -25.50 14.92 11.85
CA VAL A 99 -25.15 16.29 12.27
C VAL A 99 -23.69 16.65 11.97
N GLY A 100 -22.82 15.66 11.73
CA GLY A 100 -21.42 15.89 11.38
C GLY A 100 -21.15 15.91 9.86
N PRO A 101 -20.01 16.47 9.44
CA PRO A 101 -19.48 16.26 8.09
C PRO A 101 -19.23 14.76 7.85
N GLU A 102 -19.20 14.40 6.57
CA GLU A 102 -18.87 13.04 6.14
C GLU A 102 -17.35 12.91 6.03
N ASN A 103 -16.82 11.82 6.58
CA ASN A 103 -15.41 11.48 6.53
C ASN A 103 -15.28 10.13 5.82
N VAL A 104 -14.31 9.97 4.94
CA VAL A 104 -14.12 8.74 4.16
C VAL A 104 -12.71 8.23 4.34
N VAL A 105 -12.59 6.95 4.70
CA VAL A 105 -11.31 6.23 4.79
C VAL A 105 -11.33 5.08 3.78
N GLN A 106 -10.28 4.98 2.97
CA GLN A 106 -10.05 3.81 2.13
C GLN A 106 -9.06 2.86 2.80
N VAL A 107 -9.45 1.59 2.94
CA VAL A 107 -8.60 0.53 3.47
C VAL A 107 -8.19 -0.36 2.32
N THR A 108 -6.89 -0.31 1.96
CA THR A 108 -6.29 -1.00 0.81
C THR A 108 -5.34 -2.15 1.22
N LYS A 109 -5.07 -2.29 2.53
CA LYS A 109 -4.15 -3.30 3.07
C LYS A 109 -4.75 -3.95 4.30
N TRP A 110 -4.76 -5.28 4.30
CA TRP A 110 -5.15 -6.13 5.43
C TRP A 110 -4.32 -7.42 5.36
N HIS A 111 -4.14 -8.07 6.51
CA HIS A 111 -3.42 -9.36 6.59
C HIS A 111 -4.39 -10.50 6.91
N ASN A 112 -5.15 -10.36 8.00
CA ASN A 112 -6.08 -11.39 8.47
C ASN A 112 -7.51 -10.85 8.38
N VAL A 113 -7.99 -10.20 9.45
CA VAL A 113 -9.30 -9.55 9.50
C VAL A 113 -9.14 -8.08 9.08
N PRO A 114 -9.84 -7.61 8.03
CA PRO A 114 -9.93 -6.19 7.68
C PRO A 114 -10.42 -5.32 8.84
N ARG A 115 -9.81 -4.13 8.98
CA ARG A 115 -10.11 -3.19 10.07
C ARG A 115 -9.72 -1.76 9.74
N VAL A 116 -10.30 -0.81 10.48
CA VAL A 116 -9.90 0.61 10.51
C VAL A 116 -10.02 1.15 11.93
N GLU A 117 -9.06 1.97 12.37
CA GLU A 117 -9.22 2.80 13.56
C GLU A 117 -9.71 4.19 13.12
N LEU A 118 -10.93 4.56 13.53
CA LEU A 118 -11.44 5.91 13.40
C LEU A 118 -10.88 6.75 14.55
N GLN A 119 -10.37 7.94 14.26
CA GLN A 119 -9.72 8.83 15.22
C GLN A 119 -10.38 10.22 15.24
N LYS A 120 -9.99 11.05 16.21
CA LYS A 120 -10.47 12.44 16.39
C LYS A 120 -12.00 12.52 16.54
N LEU A 121 -12.58 11.49 17.15
CA LEU A 121 -13.99 11.43 17.51
C LEU A 121 -14.24 12.28 18.76
N GLN A 122 -15.48 12.75 18.93
CA GLN A 122 -15.91 13.45 20.14
C GLN A 122 -16.35 12.42 21.21
N PRO A 123 -16.08 12.63 22.50
CA PRO A 123 -16.58 11.79 23.59
C PRO A 123 -18.11 11.77 23.66
N GLU A 124 -18.67 10.77 24.35
CA GLU A 124 -20.11 10.65 24.67
C GLU A 124 -21.06 10.76 23.45
N SER A 125 -20.56 10.58 22.23
CA SER A 125 -21.23 10.93 20.98
C SER A 125 -21.55 9.70 20.15
N TYR A 126 -22.66 9.75 19.41
CA TYR A 126 -23.00 8.70 18.45
C TYR A 126 -22.43 9.00 17.07
N TYR A 127 -21.97 7.95 16.39
CA TYR A 127 -21.48 7.99 15.03
C TYR A 127 -22.14 6.87 14.23
N ARG A 128 -22.40 7.13 12.95
CA ARG A 128 -22.75 6.09 11.99
C ARG A 128 -21.54 5.90 11.08
N ALA A 129 -21.08 4.66 10.96
CA ALA A 129 -20.10 4.22 10.00
C ALA A 129 -20.76 3.29 8.98
N GLU A 130 -20.33 3.36 7.73
CA GLU A 130 -20.92 2.66 6.60
C GLU A 130 -19.78 2.08 5.77
N ILE A 131 -19.82 0.77 5.52
CA ILE A 131 -18.71 0.02 4.93
C ILE A 131 -19.17 -0.60 3.61
N GLU A 132 -18.38 -0.41 2.57
CA GLU A 132 -18.59 -0.99 1.24
C GLU A 132 -17.28 -1.65 0.79
N ALA A 133 -17.35 -2.88 0.28
CA ALA A 133 -16.24 -3.55 -0.38
C ALA A 133 -16.22 -3.18 -1.86
N TYR A 134 -15.04 -3.09 -2.48
CA TYR A 134 -14.89 -2.79 -3.90
C TYR A 134 -14.02 -3.82 -4.60
N ASN A 135 -14.48 -4.33 -5.75
CA ASN A 135 -13.66 -5.04 -6.73
C ASN A 135 -13.77 -4.34 -8.10
N ASP A 136 -13.10 -4.89 -9.12
CA ASP A 136 -13.07 -4.28 -10.47
C ASP A 136 -14.45 -4.24 -11.18
N ILE A 137 -15.48 -4.92 -10.64
CA ILE A 137 -16.87 -4.84 -11.12
C ILE A 137 -17.62 -3.68 -10.46
N GLY A 138 -17.42 -3.44 -9.16
CA GLY A 138 -18.10 -2.37 -8.45
C GLY A 138 -18.02 -2.44 -6.92
N TYR A 139 -18.83 -1.60 -6.28
CA TYR A 139 -19.04 -1.61 -4.83
C TYR A 139 -20.14 -2.61 -4.42
N SER A 140 -19.96 -3.27 -3.28
CA SER A 140 -21.01 -4.02 -2.59
C SER A 140 -22.17 -3.13 -2.16
N GLU A 141 -23.29 -3.71 -1.70
CA GLU A 141 -24.20 -2.93 -0.84
C GLU A 141 -23.48 -2.50 0.44
N ARG A 142 -23.99 -1.43 1.05
CA ARG A 142 -23.39 -0.80 2.23
C ARG A 142 -23.94 -1.38 3.53
N VAL A 143 -23.06 -1.92 4.37
CA VAL A 143 -23.41 -2.26 5.75
C VAL A 143 -23.26 -1.04 6.63
N ALA A 144 -24.21 -0.80 7.54
CA ALA A 144 -24.16 0.31 8.48
C ALA A 144 -23.97 -0.18 9.92
N LEU A 145 -23.16 0.55 10.68
CA LEU A 145 -22.91 0.37 12.11
C LEU A 145 -23.13 1.71 12.80
N VAL A 146 -24.00 1.74 13.80
CA VAL A 146 -24.10 2.89 14.71
C VAL A 146 -23.36 2.53 15.99
N PHE A 147 -22.48 3.41 16.46
CA PHE A 147 -21.73 3.20 17.69
C PHE A 147 -21.66 4.47 18.54
N ARG A 148 -21.42 4.31 19.84
CA ARG A 148 -21.22 5.42 20.79
C ARG A 148 -19.75 5.44 21.27
N THR A 149 -19.15 6.62 21.35
CA THR A 149 -17.84 6.81 21.99
C THR A 149 -17.95 6.79 23.52
N ALA A 150 -16.86 6.41 24.21
CA ALA A 150 -16.83 6.40 25.67
C ALA A 150 -16.88 7.81 26.27
N ARG A 151 -17.13 7.87 27.59
CA ARG A 151 -16.91 9.08 28.38
C ARG A 151 -15.44 9.23 28.72
N GLY A 152 -14.96 10.47 28.69
CA GLY A 152 -13.61 10.84 29.11
C GLY A 152 -13.23 12.18 28.51
N GLU A 153 -12.27 12.85 29.11
CA GLU A 153 -11.54 13.91 28.42
C GLU A 153 -10.75 13.26 27.29
N VAL A 154 -10.77 13.87 26.11
CA VAL A 154 -9.81 13.54 25.06
C VAL A 154 -8.46 13.99 25.62
N PRO A 155 -7.45 13.11 25.78
CA PRO A 155 -6.10 13.60 26.01
C PRO A 155 -5.80 14.54 24.84
N GLU A 156 -5.56 15.82 25.12
CA GLU A 156 -5.09 16.72 24.08
C GLU A 156 -3.88 16.04 23.45
N GLU A 157 -3.96 15.76 22.16
CA GLU A 157 -2.80 15.29 21.39
C GLU A 157 -1.67 16.24 21.75
N GLU A 158 -0.58 15.70 22.33
CA GLU A 158 0.55 16.50 22.78
C GLU A 158 1.12 17.25 21.57
N GLY A 159 0.61 18.47 21.36
CA GLY A 159 1.24 19.53 20.59
C GLY A 159 2.49 20.03 21.33
N GLN A 160 3.32 19.10 21.80
CA GLN A 160 4.53 19.30 22.59
C GLN A 160 5.68 19.77 21.69
N GLN A 161 5.36 20.69 20.79
CA GLN A 161 6.30 21.53 20.06
C GLN A 161 6.04 23.03 20.33
N ALA A 162 5.10 23.36 21.23
CA ALA A 162 4.77 24.72 21.61
C ALA A 162 4.46 24.93 23.11
N ARG A 163 5.41 24.61 24.02
CA ARG A 163 5.72 25.48 25.19
C ARG A 163 6.96 25.01 26.00
N LEU A 164 7.91 25.94 26.13
CA LEU A 164 8.97 26.05 27.15
C LEU A 164 9.62 24.75 27.69
N GLY A 165 10.49 24.14 26.89
CA GLY A 165 11.49 23.17 27.34
C GLY A 165 12.61 23.08 26.30
N GLY A 166 13.83 23.50 26.65
CA GLY A 166 14.87 23.78 25.66
C GLY A 166 15.52 22.55 25.03
N THR A 167 15.15 22.23 23.78
CA THR A 167 16.08 21.61 22.81
C THR A 167 15.74 22.16 21.42
N LEU A 168 16.53 23.13 20.97
CA LEU A 168 16.35 23.79 19.68
C LEU A 168 16.78 22.86 18.53
N VAL A 169 15.88 21.96 18.12
CA VAL A 169 15.96 21.26 16.82
C VAL A 169 15.64 22.24 15.69
N LEU A 170 16.59 23.14 15.44
CA LEU A 170 16.54 24.09 14.34
C LEU A 170 16.59 23.33 13.01
N PRO A 171 15.89 23.81 11.95
CA PRO A 171 16.04 23.22 10.63
C PRO A 171 17.50 23.34 10.17
N LEU A 172 17.95 22.37 9.36
CA LEU A 172 19.35 22.25 8.93
C LEU A 172 19.92 23.56 8.37
N THR A 173 19.10 24.33 7.65
CA THR A 173 19.43 25.66 7.12
C THR A 173 19.81 26.67 8.20
N THR A 174 19.09 26.70 9.32
CA THR A 174 19.37 27.61 10.45
C THR A 174 20.57 27.13 11.26
N ILE A 175 20.76 25.82 11.42
CA ILE A 175 21.99 25.28 12.04
C ILE A 175 23.23 25.72 11.24
N VAL A 176 23.20 25.53 9.91
CA VAL A 176 24.29 25.96 9.01
C VAL A 176 24.50 27.47 9.10
N ALA A 177 23.44 28.29 9.09
CA ALA A 177 23.56 29.73 9.22
C ALA A 177 24.22 30.19 10.54
N ILE A 178 23.88 29.55 11.67
CA ILE A 178 24.49 29.84 12.98
C ILE A 178 25.96 29.43 13.01
N VAL A 179 26.31 28.26 12.46
CA VAL A 179 27.71 27.82 12.38
C VAL A 179 28.54 28.78 11.52
N VAL A 180 28.02 29.20 10.36
CA VAL A 180 28.69 30.20 9.50
C VAL A 180 28.87 31.53 10.23
N ALA A 181 27.83 32.03 10.91
CA ALA A 181 27.92 33.26 11.69
C ALA A 181 28.95 33.16 12.82
N ALA A 182 29.00 32.05 13.54
CA ALA A 182 29.98 31.80 14.60
C ALA A 182 31.42 31.75 14.06
N VAL A 183 31.66 31.08 12.92
CA VAL A 183 32.97 31.05 12.26
C VAL A 183 33.41 32.45 11.83
N LEU A 184 32.53 33.25 11.24
CA LEU A 184 32.83 34.65 10.87
C LEU A 184 33.17 35.51 12.10
N LEU A 185 32.48 35.31 13.22
CA LEU A 185 32.73 36.02 14.47
C LEU A 185 34.10 35.62 15.06
N VAL A 186 34.45 34.33 15.04
CA VAL A 186 35.78 33.84 15.44
C VAL A 186 36.88 34.42 14.53
N LEU A 187 36.68 34.46 13.21
CA LEU A 187 37.64 35.06 12.28
C LEU A 187 37.85 36.55 12.54
N LEU A 188 36.78 37.31 12.85
CA LEU A 188 36.86 38.72 13.21
C LEU A 188 37.61 38.92 14.54
N LEU A 189 37.34 38.09 15.55
CA LEU A 189 38.07 38.13 16.82
C LEU A 189 39.56 37.80 16.64
N LEU A 190 39.89 36.81 15.81
CA LEU A 190 41.28 36.49 15.46
C LEU A 190 41.95 37.66 14.71
N ASP A 191 41.26 38.32 13.78
CA ASP A 191 41.76 39.50 13.08
C ASP A 191 42.07 40.66 14.04
N VAL A 192 41.15 40.96 14.97
CA VAL A 192 41.33 41.99 16.00
C VAL A 192 42.44 41.64 17.00
N VAL A 193 42.54 40.38 17.44
CA VAL A 193 43.62 39.94 18.34
C VAL A 193 44.97 40.00 17.61
N CYS A 194 45.05 39.60 16.34
CA CYS A 194 46.25 39.75 15.53
C CYS A 194 46.63 41.22 15.35
N TYR A 195 45.65 42.08 15.02
CA TYR A 195 45.83 43.51 14.90
C TYR A 195 46.37 44.15 16.20
N LEU A 196 45.80 43.82 17.36
CA LEU A 196 46.26 44.36 18.64
C LEU A 196 47.62 43.79 19.09
N ARG A 197 47.91 42.52 18.77
CA ARG A 197 49.10 41.82 19.27
C ARG A 197 50.33 41.95 18.38
N PHE A 198 50.14 42.16 17.08
CA PHE A 198 51.18 42.25 16.04
C PHE A 198 51.13 43.56 15.24
N ARG A 199 50.18 44.47 15.55
CA ARG A 199 49.92 45.77 14.88
C ARG A 199 49.40 45.67 13.44
N TRP A 200 49.37 44.48 12.82
CA TRP A 200 48.81 44.21 11.48
C TRP A 200 47.67 43.17 11.58
N GLY A 201 46.54 43.44 10.94
CA GLY A 201 45.39 42.51 10.90
C GLY A 201 45.60 41.36 9.89
N PHE A 202 45.02 40.20 10.18
CA PHE A 202 45.06 39.02 9.31
C PHE A 202 44.37 39.25 7.95
N LEU A 203 43.26 40.00 7.93
CA LEU A 203 42.57 40.42 6.71
C LEU A 203 43.41 41.39 5.85
N PHE A 204 44.33 42.16 6.47
CA PHE A 204 45.27 43.01 5.74
C PHE A 204 46.36 42.17 5.05
N CYS A 205 46.86 41.11 5.71
CA CYS A 205 47.82 40.18 5.11
C CYS A 205 47.25 39.46 3.88
N LEU A 206 46.00 39.00 3.92
CA LEU A 206 45.33 38.38 2.76
C LEU A 206 45.21 39.36 1.57
N ARG A 207 45.07 40.67 1.83
CA ARG A 207 45.08 41.71 0.79
C ARG A 207 46.49 42.07 0.29
N HIS A 208 47.53 41.87 1.10
CA HIS A 208 48.93 42.13 0.71
C HIS A 208 49.57 40.95 -0.04
N SER A 209 49.15 39.70 0.25
CA SER A 209 49.56 38.52 -0.55
C SER A 209 49.11 38.58 -2.01
N PHE A 210 48.06 39.37 -2.31
CA PHE A 210 47.55 39.61 -3.67
C PHE A 210 48.02 40.94 -4.29
N CYS A 211 48.78 41.78 -3.57
CA CYS A 211 49.29 43.06 -4.07
C CYS A 211 50.54 43.51 -3.27
N GLY A 212 51.76 43.25 -3.79
CA GLY A 212 52.97 43.51 -2.99
C GLY A 212 54.37 43.42 -3.64
N SER A 213 54.54 43.59 -4.95
CA SER A 213 55.84 43.86 -5.62
C SER A 213 55.57 44.20 -7.10
N GLY A 214 55.79 45.38 -7.67
CA GLY A 214 56.78 46.43 -7.41
C GLY A 214 58.08 46.13 -8.18
N GLY A 215 58.45 46.75 -9.31
CA GLY A 215 57.85 47.81 -10.11
C GLY A 215 58.91 48.82 -10.58
N SER A 216 59.35 48.79 -11.86
CA SER A 216 60.10 49.89 -12.48
C SER A 216 60.13 49.86 -14.04
N LYS A 217 59.74 51.00 -14.61
CA LYS A 217 59.67 51.48 -16.02
C LYS A 217 60.67 50.90 -17.05
N GLY A 218 60.21 50.72 -18.32
CA GLY A 218 61.11 50.31 -19.42
C GLY A 218 60.75 50.52 -20.92
N LYS A 219 59.50 50.85 -21.33
CA LYS A 219 59.10 51.37 -22.68
C LYS A 219 59.31 50.44 -23.93
N GLY A 220 58.21 50.01 -24.59
CA GLY A 220 58.23 49.72 -26.05
C GLY A 220 57.31 48.62 -26.63
N SER A 221 56.05 48.97 -26.94
CA SER A 221 55.17 48.48 -28.06
C SER A 221 54.90 46.95 -28.29
N PRO A 222 53.79 46.58 -28.98
CA PRO A 222 53.12 45.29 -28.77
C PRO A 222 53.16 44.29 -29.96
N THR A 223 52.84 43.01 -29.69
CA THR A 223 51.91 42.18 -30.50
C THR A 223 51.50 40.87 -29.81
N GLU A 224 50.23 40.49 -30.02
CA GLU A 224 49.63 39.15 -30.22
C GLU A 224 50.00 37.91 -29.35
N ASP A 225 48.99 37.51 -28.56
CA ASP A 225 48.23 36.24 -28.66
C ASP A 225 48.79 34.88 -28.15
N ASP A 226 48.06 34.36 -27.14
CA ASP A 226 47.77 32.98 -26.72
C ASP A 226 48.80 31.82 -26.81
N GLY A 227 49.15 31.31 -25.61
CA GLY A 227 49.52 29.90 -25.36
C GLY A 227 48.60 29.30 -24.28
N LYS A 228 47.96 28.13 -24.45
CA LYS A 228 48.52 26.76 -24.57
C LYS A 228 49.15 26.26 -23.25
N SER A 229 48.96 25.04 -22.75
CA SER A 229 47.97 23.96 -22.93
C SER A 229 48.30 22.82 -21.93
N SER A 230 47.28 22.09 -21.44
CA SER A 230 47.30 20.71 -20.90
C SER A 230 48.37 20.23 -19.89
N LYS A 231 47.91 19.62 -18.78
CA LYS A 231 48.12 18.19 -18.36
C LYS A 231 47.80 18.05 -16.85
N GLU A 232 47.01 17.06 -16.41
CA GLU A 232 47.39 15.65 -16.18
C GLU A 232 48.63 15.52 -15.26
N LEU A 233 48.47 14.93 -14.08
CA LEU A 233 49.15 13.67 -13.72
C LEU A 233 48.67 13.10 -12.36
N LEU A 234 48.70 11.77 -12.27
CA LEU A 234 48.25 10.95 -11.14
C LEU A 234 49.31 10.81 -10.03
N SER A 235 48.85 10.35 -8.87
CA SER A 235 49.65 9.97 -7.70
C SER A 235 49.71 8.45 -7.46
N GLY A 236 50.73 8.05 -6.70
CA GLY A 236 50.83 6.83 -5.88
C GLY A 236 51.83 7.13 -4.73
N PRO A 237 52.28 6.15 -3.91
CA PRO A 237 51.90 4.72 -3.87
C PRO A 237 51.66 4.20 -2.41
N ASP A 238 51.67 2.86 -2.22
CA ASP A 238 51.97 2.08 -0.98
C ASP A 238 51.02 2.12 0.25
N GLU A 239 50.93 1.12 1.16
CA GLU A 239 51.21 -0.33 1.15
C GLU A 239 50.49 -1.00 2.39
N LYS A 240 49.77 -2.14 2.21
CA LYS A 240 49.63 -3.36 3.09
C LYS A 240 49.38 -3.18 4.63
N THR A 241 48.55 -4.00 5.31
CA THR A 241 48.89 -5.39 5.70
C THR A 241 47.77 -6.01 6.57
N ARG A 242 47.19 -7.17 6.18
CA ARG A 242 46.62 -8.29 7.00
C ARG A 242 45.53 -7.98 8.07
N ASP A 243 44.63 -8.87 8.48
CA ASP A 243 44.05 -10.16 8.03
C ASP A 243 42.65 -10.22 8.74
N ALA A 244 41.74 -11.20 8.62
CA ALA A 244 41.79 -12.58 8.15
C ALA A 244 40.43 -13.00 7.51
N SER A 245 40.15 -14.31 7.50
CA SER A 245 38.94 -14.97 6.98
C SER A 245 38.27 -15.85 8.05
N GLU A 246 36.95 -16.05 7.98
CA GLU A 246 36.33 -17.28 8.50
C GLU A 246 35.12 -17.71 7.67
N ASP A 247 34.86 -19.02 7.64
CA ASP A 247 34.16 -19.72 6.56
C ASP A 247 32.77 -20.28 6.97
N THR A 248 32.03 -20.80 5.99
CA THR A 248 30.62 -21.26 6.09
C THR A 248 30.48 -22.64 6.81
N PRO A 249 29.28 -23.13 7.20
CA PRO A 249 28.42 -23.84 6.24
C PRO A 249 26.88 -23.83 6.49
N MET A 250 26.16 -24.42 5.53
CA MET A 250 24.70 -24.54 5.47
C MET A 250 24.12 -25.71 6.28
N ILE A 251 22.80 -25.69 6.53
CA ILE A 251 22.00 -26.91 6.75
C ILE A 251 20.76 -26.88 5.86
N ASP A 252 20.63 -27.92 5.05
CA ASP A 252 19.54 -28.21 4.13
C ASP A 252 18.77 -29.42 4.67
N THR A 253 17.44 -29.36 4.83
CA THR A 253 16.60 -30.57 4.96
C THR A 253 15.24 -30.38 4.28
N LYS A 254 15.08 -31.03 3.12
CA LYS A 254 13.79 -31.28 2.49
C LYS A 254 13.08 -32.46 3.17
N GLY A 255 11.74 -32.47 3.13
CA GLY A 255 11.01 -33.74 3.01
C GLY A 255 9.75 -33.91 3.85
N LEU A 256 8.63 -33.33 3.40
CA LEU A 256 7.36 -34.09 3.30
C LEU A 256 6.40 -33.39 2.32
N LYS A 257 6.07 -34.06 1.21
CA LYS A 257 5.00 -33.66 0.28
C LYS A 257 4.37 -34.92 -0.29
N ASP A 258 3.15 -35.21 0.13
CA ASP A 258 2.21 -36.05 -0.61
C ASP A 258 0.86 -35.36 -0.64
N GLY A 259 0.41 -35.05 -1.85
CA GLY A 259 -0.74 -34.18 -2.12
C GLY A 259 -0.89 -34.05 -3.62
N LYS A 260 -1.36 -35.13 -4.25
CA LYS A 260 -1.36 -35.28 -5.71
C LYS A 260 -2.51 -34.51 -6.35
N GLN A 261 -2.29 -33.21 -6.56
CA GLN A 261 -3.19 -32.37 -7.34
C GLN A 261 -3.13 -32.80 -8.82
N HIS A 262 -4.23 -33.35 -9.32
CA HIS A 262 -4.37 -33.72 -10.73
C HIS A 262 -4.78 -32.50 -11.55
N ASP A 263 -3.78 -31.80 -12.11
CA ASP A 263 -3.98 -30.70 -13.04
C ASP A 263 -4.43 -31.24 -14.41
N LEU A 264 -5.71 -31.05 -14.75
CA LEU A 264 -6.30 -31.48 -16.02
C LEU A 264 -6.28 -30.32 -17.02
N ARG A 265 -5.20 -30.29 -17.81
CA ARG A 265 -5.02 -29.32 -18.90
C ARG A 265 -6.02 -29.59 -20.02
N PHE A 266 -6.89 -28.61 -20.33
CA PHE A 266 -7.86 -28.71 -21.41
C PHE A 266 -7.28 -28.26 -22.76
N GLU A 267 -7.46 -29.07 -23.81
CA GLU A 267 -7.35 -28.62 -25.20
C GLU A 267 -8.71 -28.08 -25.69
N PRO A 268 -8.74 -27.03 -26.54
CA PRO A 268 -9.98 -26.52 -27.10
C PRO A 268 -10.58 -27.48 -28.15
N PRO A 269 -11.92 -27.56 -28.27
CA PRO A 269 -12.56 -28.44 -29.23
C PRO A 269 -12.37 -27.95 -30.69
N PRO A 270 -12.30 -28.86 -31.68
CA PRO A 270 -12.24 -28.48 -33.08
C PRO A 270 -13.54 -27.81 -33.53
N ALA A 271 -13.44 -26.75 -34.33
CA ALA A 271 -14.59 -26.04 -34.89
C ALA A 271 -15.37 -26.95 -35.85
N SER A 272 -16.67 -27.14 -35.59
CA SER A 272 -17.55 -27.91 -36.47
C SER A 272 -18.10 -27.05 -37.61
N ASP A 273 -17.99 -27.57 -38.83
CA ASP A 273 -18.47 -26.89 -40.04
C ASP A 273 -19.97 -26.61 -40.03
N LYS A 274 -20.33 -25.48 -40.66
CA LYS A 274 -21.73 -25.11 -40.92
C LYS A 274 -22.30 -26.03 -41.99
N ASN A 275 -23.42 -26.68 -41.71
CA ASN A 275 -24.35 -27.10 -42.76
C ASN A 275 -25.81 -26.91 -42.35
N HIS A 276 -26.58 -26.34 -43.26
CA HIS A 276 -27.99 -26.04 -43.10
C HIS A 276 -28.86 -27.29 -43.28
N SER A 277 -29.83 -27.51 -42.39
CA SER A 277 -31.14 -28.03 -42.81
C SER A 277 -32.26 -27.46 -41.93
N SER A 278 -33.24 -26.85 -42.58
CA SER A 278 -34.44 -26.29 -41.94
C SER A 278 -35.54 -27.34 -41.89
N LEU A 279 -36.21 -27.48 -40.76
CA LEU A 279 -37.53 -28.11 -40.72
C LEU A 279 -38.45 -27.43 -39.71
N LYS A 280 -39.71 -27.27 -40.12
CA LYS A 280 -40.72 -26.42 -39.47
C LYS A 280 -41.33 -27.11 -38.25
N GLY A 281 -41.81 -26.27 -37.33
CA GLY A 281 -42.32 -26.68 -36.03
C GLY A 281 -43.59 -27.51 -36.02
N SER A 282 -43.99 -27.88 -34.80
CA SER A 282 -45.32 -28.36 -34.47
C SER A 282 -45.73 -27.85 -33.09
N LYS A 283 -47.04 -27.64 -32.88
CA LYS A 283 -47.62 -27.13 -31.63
C LYS A 283 -48.14 -28.29 -30.78
N SER A 284 -47.87 -28.24 -29.48
CA SER A 284 -48.57 -28.97 -28.40
C SER A 284 -48.20 -28.24 -27.10
N SER A 285 -49.07 -27.65 -26.28
CA SER A 285 -50.41 -27.98 -25.74
C SER A 285 -50.40 -28.86 -24.49
N ILE A 286 -50.51 -28.19 -23.33
CA ILE A 286 -51.19 -28.65 -22.10
C ILE A 286 -50.55 -29.82 -21.33
N ALA A 287 -50.02 -29.51 -20.14
CA ALA A 287 -50.48 -30.11 -18.88
C ALA A 287 -50.13 -29.20 -17.69
N LYS A 288 -50.97 -29.21 -16.65
CA LYS A 288 -50.68 -28.63 -15.32
C LYS A 288 -50.58 -29.79 -14.34
N ASP A 289 -49.57 -29.76 -13.48
CA ASP A 289 -49.54 -30.26 -12.09
C ASP A 289 -48.33 -29.56 -11.43
N SER A 290 -48.33 -28.98 -10.22
CA SER A 290 -49.11 -29.17 -9.00
C SER A 290 -48.78 -30.42 -8.18
N MET A 291 -47.66 -30.40 -7.43
CA MET A 291 -47.70 -30.42 -5.95
C MET A 291 -46.32 -30.36 -5.28
N VAL A 292 -46.32 -29.71 -4.10
CA VAL A 292 -45.36 -29.78 -2.96
C VAL A 292 -43.89 -29.42 -3.26
#